data_AF-A0A967GGX1-F1
#
_entry.id   AF-A0A967GGX1-F1
#
_cell.length_a   1.000
_cell.length_b   1.000
_cell.length_c   1.000
_cell.angle_alpha   90.00
_cell.angle_beta   90.00
_cell.angle_gamma   90.00
#
_symmetry.space_group_name_H-M   'P 1'
#
loop_
_entity.id
_entity.type
_entity.pdbx_description
1 polymer ?
#
loop_
_entity_poly.entity_id
_entity_poly.type
_entity_poly.pdbx_seq_one_letter_code
_entity_poly.pdbx_strand_id
1 'polypeptide(L)'
;MPILNFSASLIENAMANENIADTVKDFITTDLLLDAVEIENDTSLFQGRLIDSMNLVQLLSFLETKFGIKIPTHAVTVENLDTIDSIEKLVNKVRT
;
A
#
# COMPACT_ATOMS: atom_id res chain seq x y z
N MET A 1 -1.54 -36.96 25.13
CA MET A 1 -0.73 -35.85 24.58
C MET A 1 -1.62 -35.09 23.60
N PRO A 2 -1.96 -33.81 23.85
CA PRO A 2 -2.72 -33.04 22.88
C PRO A 2 -1.80 -32.64 21.73
N ILE A 3 -2.27 -32.90 20.51
CA ILE A 3 -1.68 -32.37 19.29
C ILE A 3 -2.04 -30.88 19.29
N LEU A 4 -1.02 -30.01 19.34
CA LEU A 4 -1.19 -28.57 19.20
C LEU A 4 -1.80 -28.29 17.83
N ASN A 5 -3.11 -28.09 17.78
CA ASN A 5 -3.83 -27.63 16.61
C ASN A 5 -3.55 -26.14 16.43
N PHE A 6 -2.44 -25.82 15.79
CA PHE A 6 -1.99 -24.44 15.54
C PHE A 6 -2.14 -24.01 14.08
N SER A 7 -3.02 -24.66 13.30
CA SER A 7 -3.24 -24.31 11.89
C SER A 7 -4.60 -23.67 11.60
N ALA A 8 -5.48 -23.53 12.60
CA ALA A 8 -6.86 -23.06 12.36
C ALA A 8 -7.11 -21.56 12.59
N SER A 9 -6.18 -20.80 13.20
CA SER A 9 -6.44 -19.39 13.57
C SER A 9 -5.80 -18.32 12.67
N LEU A 10 -5.06 -18.68 11.62
CA LEU A 10 -4.39 -17.71 10.74
C LEU A 10 -5.10 -17.51 9.39
N ILE A 11 -6.10 -18.33 9.05
CA ILE A 11 -6.79 -18.27 7.75
C ILE A 11 -8.17 -17.60 7.87
N GLU A 12 -8.78 -17.54 9.06
CA GLU A 12 -10.18 -17.07 9.20
C GLU A 12 -10.36 -15.54 9.20
N ASN A 13 -9.31 -14.72 9.37
CA ASN A 13 -9.47 -13.25 9.47
C ASN A 13 -9.18 -12.46 8.17
N ALA A 14 -8.81 -13.12 7.08
CA ALA A 14 -8.31 -12.45 5.87
C ALA A 14 -9.41 -11.92 4.91
N MET A 15 -10.70 -12.05 5.25
CA MET A 15 -11.79 -11.84 4.28
C MET A 15 -12.84 -10.76 4.64
N ALA A 16 -12.60 -9.89 5.63
CA ALA A 16 -13.64 -8.94 6.08
C ALA A 16 -13.21 -7.48 6.36
N ASN A 17 -11.95 -7.10 6.12
CA ASN A 17 -11.55 -5.70 6.10
C ASN A 17 -10.39 -5.57 5.10
N GLU A 18 -10.65 -5.03 3.92
CA GLU A 18 -9.57 -4.76 2.96
C GLU A 18 -8.65 -3.70 3.57
N ASN A 19 -7.47 -4.13 4.00
CA ASN A 19 -6.47 -3.23 4.57
C ASN A 19 -5.80 -2.45 3.44
N ILE A 20 -5.95 -1.12 3.47
CA ILE A 20 -5.41 -0.23 2.43
C ILE A 20 -3.89 -0.32 2.41
N ALA A 21 -3.24 -0.34 3.58
CA ALA A 21 -1.80 -0.42 3.70
C ALA A 21 -1.26 -1.73 3.09
N ASP A 22 -1.85 -2.88 3.41
CA ASP A 22 -1.43 -4.18 2.86
C ASP A 22 -1.59 -4.21 1.33
N THR A 23 -2.73 -3.72 0.84
CA THR A 23 -3.02 -3.64 -0.61
C THR A 23 -2.01 -2.76 -1.35
N VAL A 24 -1.63 -1.62 -0.76
CA VAL A 24 -0.65 -0.70 -1.34
C VAL A 24 0.76 -1.28 -1.27
N LYS A 25 1.11 -1.91 -0.14
CA LYS A 25 2.39 -2.58 0.06
C LYS A 25 2.61 -3.66 -0.99
N ASP A 26 1.63 -4.54 -1.17
CA ASP A 26 1.68 -5.63 -2.14
C ASP A 26 1.91 -5.10 -3.57
N PHE A 27 1.19 -4.06 -3.97
CA PHE A 27 1.36 -3.44 -5.29
C PHE A 27 2.74 -2.80 -5.45
N ILE A 28 3.24 -2.09 -4.44
CA ILE A 28 4.57 -1.49 -4.50
C ILE A 28 5.62 -2.59 -4.67
N THR A 29 5.61 -3.62 -3.82
CA THR A 29 6.63 -4.67 -3.83
C THR A 29 6.56 -5.60 -5.03
N THR A 30 5.37 -5.77 -5.63
CA THR A 30 5.17 -6.72 -6.73
C THR A 30 5.24 -6.06 -8.11
N ASP A 31 4.72 -4.85 -8.25
CA ASP A 31 4.52 -4.19 -9.54
C ASP A 31 5.44 -2.99 -9.77
N LEU A 32 5.90 -2.32 -8.70
CA LEU A 32 6.73 -1.11 -8.83
C LEU A 32 8.23 -1.37 -8.61
N LEU A 33 8.58 -2.21 -7.63
CA LEU A 33 9.96 -2.53 -7.31
C LEU A 33 10.47 -3.66 -8.19
N LEU A 34 11.68 -3.49 -8.74
CA LEU A 34 12.32 -4.50 -9.60
C LEU A 34 12.94 -5.65 -8.80
N ASP A 35 13.29 -5.40 -7.55
CA ASP A 35 13.90 -6.35 -6.63
C ASP A 35 12.92 -6.65 -5.48
N ALA A 36 13.01 -7.84 -4.89
CA ALA A 36 12.26 -8.24 -3.70
C ALA A 36 12.78 -7.52 -2.45
N VAL A 37 12.64 -6.19 -2.44
CA VAL A 37 12.99 -5.33 -1.32
C VAL A 37 11.84 -5.39 -0.32
N GLU A 38 12.16 -5.84 0.89
CA GLU A 38 11.25 -5.75 2.02
C GLU A 38 11.21 -4.30 2.50
N ILE A 39 10.01 -3.72 2.53
CA ILE A 39 9.77 -2.34 3.00
C ILE A 39 8.79 -2.36 4.16
N GLU A 40 8.97 -1.48 5.12
CA GLU A 40 8.02 -1.22 6.20
C GLU A 40 7.06 -0.09 5.83
N ASN A 41 5.96 0.04 6.56
CA ASN A 41 4.93 1.02 6.21
C ASN A 41 5.40 2.48 6.32
N ASP A 42 6.43 2.73 7.14
CA ASP A 42 7.07 4.03 7.35
C ASP A 42 8.33 4.24 6.49
N THR A 43 8.68 3.28 5.63
CA THR A 43 9.83 3.37 4.73
C THR A 43 9.58 4.46 3.68
N SER A 44 10.52 5.40 3.58
CA SER A 44 10.47 6.48 2.57
C SER A 44 10.80 5.95 1.18
N LEU A 45 9.79 5.99 0.30
CA LEU A 45 9.86 5.59 -1.10
C LEU A 45 10.71 6.58 -1.93
N PHE A 46 10.69 7.88 -1.59
CA PHE A 46 11.46 8.89 -2.32
C PHE A 46 12.91 9.01 -1.84
N GLN A 47 13.16 9.06 -0.52
CA GLN A 47 14.54 9.14 0.01
C GLN A 47 15.32 7.87 -0.32
N GLY A 48 14.65 6.70 -0.25
CA GLY A 48 15.21 5.42 -0.66
C GLY A 48 15.40 5.28 -2.17
N ARG A 49 14.87 6.23 -2.99
CA ARG A 49 14.82 6.15 -4.46
C ARG A 49 14.23 4.83 -4.95
N LEU A 50 13.23 4.34 -4.22
CA LEU A 50 12.53 3.09 -4.51
C LEU A 50 11.52 3.27 -5.64
N ILE A 51 10.98 4.49 -5.78
CA ILE A 51 10.06 4.84 -6.86
C ILE A 51 10.60 6.03 -7.67
N ASP A 52 10.31 6.03 -8.96
CA ASP A 52 10.56 7.13 -9.88
C ASP A 52 9.26 7.83 -10.33
N SER A 53 9.38 8.73 -11.32
CA SER A 53 8.23 9.45 -11.88
C SER A 53 7.24 8.55 -12.63
N MET A 54 7.69 7.44 -13.22
CA MET A 54 6.85 6.47 -13.90
C MET A 54 6.12 5.57 -12.90
N ASN A 55 6.80 5.13 -11.84
CA ASN A 55 6.18 4.39 -10.75
C ASN A 55 5.10 5.22 -10.06
N LEU A 56 5.31 6.53 -9.88
CA LEU A 56 4.31 7.41 -9.29
C LEU A 56 3.01 7.46 -10.10
N VAL A 57 3.08 7.58 -11.42
CA VAL A 57 1.87 7.59 -12.27
C VAL A 57 1.13 6.25 -12.18
N GLN A 58 1.86 5.13 -12.13
CA GLN A 58 1.28 3.80 -11.97
C GLN A 58 0.60 3.65 -10.60
N LEU A 59 1.25 4.12 -9.52
CA LEU A 59 0.69 4.14 -8.18
C LEU A 59 -0.60 4.94 -8.12
N LEU A 60 -0.63 6.16 -8.67
CA LEU A 60 -1.84 6.99 -8.69
C LEU A 60 -2.99 6.28 -9.43
N SER A 61 -2.71 5.73 -10.61
CA SER A 61 -3.69 4.98 -11.41
C SER A 61 -4.24 3.76 -10.67
N PHE A 62 -3.35 3.02 -9.99
CA PHE A 62 -3.72 1.89 -9.15
C PHE A 62 -4.64 2.32 -8.01
N LEU A 63 -4.28 3.34 -7.24
CA LEU A 63 -5.08 3.83 -6.10
C LEU A 63 -6.48 4.27 -6.54
N GLU A 64 -6.57 5.04 -7.64
CA GLU A 64 -7.85 5.51 -8.18
C GLU A 64 -8.74 4.35 -8.62
N THR A 65 -8.16 3.37 -9.34
CA THR A 65 -8.90 2.20 -9.85
C THR A 65 -9.30 1.24 -8.73
N LYS A 66 -8.36 0.92 -7.84
CA LYS A 66 -8.53 -0.08 -6.77
C LYS A 66 -9.54 0.38 -5.72
N PHE A 67 -9.50 1.65 -5.33
CA PHE A 67 -10.36 2.19 -4.28
C PHE A 67 -11.55 2.99 -4.80
N GLY A 68 -11.69 3.16 -6.12
CA GLY A 68 -12.79 3.90 -6.75
C GLY A 68 -12.78 5.40 -6.41
N ILE A 69 -11.58 5.97 -6.27
CA ILE A 69 -11.37 7.37 -5.88
C ILE A 69 -10.80 8.21 -7.02
N LYS A 70 -10.84 9.53 -6.84
CA LYS A 70 -10.12 10.48 -7.71
C LYS A 70 -9.18 11.33 -6.87
N ILE A 71 -7.88 11.23 -7.12
CA ILE A 71 -6.86 11.96 -6.37
C ILE A 71 -6.70 13.35 -7.00
N PRO A 72 -7.02 14.43 -6.28
CA PRO A 72 -6.88 15.77 -6.84
C PRO A 72 -5.40 16.15 -6.97
N THR A 73 -5.05 16.93 -7.99
CA THR A 73 -3.65 17.29 -8.29
C THR A 73 -2.92 17.96 -7.12
N HIS A 74 -3.63 18.74 -6.30
CA HIS A 74 -3.03 19.38 -5.11
C HIS A 74 -2.67 18.40 -3.98
N ALA A 75 -3.21 17.18 -4.00
CA ALA A 75 -2.90 16.12 -3.05
C ALA A 75 -1.74 15.22 -3.51
N VAL A 76 -1.30 15.35 -4.77
CA VAL A 76 -0.12 14.65 -5.29
C VAL A 76 1.13 15.35 -4.80
N THR A 77 1.52 15.04 -3.56
CA THR A 77 2.67 15.62 -2.87
C THR A 77 3.51 14.50 -2.24
N VAL A 78 4.80 14.76 -2.04
CA VAL A 78 5.69 13.82 -1.33
C VAL A 78 5.12 13.46 0.04
N GLU A 79 4.61 14.43 0.79
CA GLU A 79 4.00 14.21 2.11
C GLU A 79 2.90 13.13 2.12
N ASN A 80 2.05 13.11 1.09
CA ASN A 80 0.95 12.16 0.98
C ASN A 80 1.33 10.83 0.34
N LEU A 81 2.54 10.71 -0.22
CA LEU A 81 2.92 9.59 -1.10
C LEU A 81 4.27 8.95 -0.75
N ASP A 82 4.99 9.49 0.24
CA ASP A 82 6.35 9.03 0.57
C ASP A 82 6.39 7.70 1.32
N THR A 83 5.34 7.35 2.05
CA THR A 83 5.26 6.08 2.79
C THR A 83 3.90 5.44 2.59
N ILE A 84 3.80 4.14 2.86
CA ILE A 84 2.53 3.40 2.79
C ILE A 84 1.52 4.01 3.78
N ASP A 85 1.96 4.38 4.98
CA ASP A 85 1.11 5.05 5.97
C ASP A 85 0.55 6.40 5.46
N SER A 86 1.36 7.18 4.76
CA SER A 86 0.92 8.45 4.16
C SER A 86 -0.09 8.21 3.03
N ILE A 87 0.13 7.18 2.21
CA ILE A 87 -0.79 6.79 1.13
C ILE A 87 -2.13 6.33 1.70
N GLU A 88 -2.12 5.50 2.75
CA GLU A 88 -3.35 5.07 3.42
C GLU A 88 -4.16 6.28 3.94
N LYS A 89 -3.49 7.23 4.59
CA LYS A 89 -4.14 8.47 5.07
C LYS A 89 -4.73 9.27 3.91
N LEU A 90 -4.00 9.38 2.79
CA LEU A 90 -4.51 10.06 1.59
C LEU A 90 -5.77 9.38 1.07
N VAL A 91 -5.75 8.05 0.91
CA VAL A 91 -6.89 7.27 0.41
C VAL A 91 -8.10 7.46 1.33
N ASN A 92 -7.93 7.33 2.65
CA ASN A 92 -9.01 7.54 3.61
C ASN A 92 -9.59 8.96 3.56
N LYS A 93 -8.72 9.98 3.41
CA LYS A 93 -9.13 11.38 3.29
C LYS A 93 -9.93 11.65 2.00
N VAL A 94 -9.59 11.00 0.89
CA VAL A 94 -10.25 11.21 -0.41
C VAL A 94 -11.57 10.43 -0.53
N ARG A 95 -11.70 9.28 0.15
CA ARG A 95 -12.94 8.46 0.15
C ARG A 95 -14.10 9.07 0.93
N THR A 96 -13.81 10.00 1.83
CA THR A 96 -14.80 10.65 2.72
C THR A 96 -15.44 11.85 2.01
#